data_AF-A0A3C1L890-F1
#
_entry.id   AF-A0A3C1L890-F1
#
_cell.length_a   1.000
_cell.length_b   1.000
_cell.length_c   1.000
_cell.angle_alpha   90.00
_cell.angle_beta   90.00
_cell.angle_gamma   90.00
#
_symmetry.space_group_name_H-M   'P 1'
#
loop_
_entity.id
_entity.type
_entity.pdbx_description
1 polymer ?
#
loop_
_entity_poly.entity_id
_entity_poly.type
_entity_poly.pdbx_seq_one_letter_code
_entity_poly.pdbx_strand_id
1 'polypeptide(L)' 'MSDGDDLDLASLPDDELVTQMHEDLYDGMRAEIIEGTILLLDRGWSPGQVLNDALVEGMRIVGIDFRDGILFV' A
#
# COMPACT_ATOMS: atom_id res chain seq x y z
N MET A 1 -11.27 -13.71 -6.03
CA MET A 1 -11.21 -14.15 -4.63
C MET A 1 -9.87 -14.85 -4.48
N SER A 2 -8.83 -14.13 -4.07
CA SER A 2 -7.53 -14.72 -3.79
C SER A 2 -7.65 -15.46 -2.46
N ASP A 3 -8.07 -16.72 -2.52
CA ASP A 3 -8.13 -17.59 -1.36
C ASP A 3 -6.69 -18.05 -1.01
N GLY A 4 -6.11 -17.48 0.07
CA GLY A 4 -5.38 -18.31 1.03
C GLY A 4 -3.85 -18.23 1.14
N ASP A 5 -3.17 -17.25 0.56
CA ASP A 5 -1.81 -16.88 0.99
C ASP A 5 -1.84 -15.40 1.38
N ASP A 6 -1.94 -15.12 2.69
CA ASP A 6 -1.58 -13.79 3.20
C ASP A 6 -0.12 -13.59 2.79
N LEU A 7 0.09 -12.70 1.81
CA LEU A 7 1.42 -12.39 1.29
C LEU A 7 2.29 -11.91 2.45
N ASP A 8 3.44 -12.55 2.64
CA ASP A 8 4.42 -12.11 3.63
C ASP A 8 5.07 -10.79 3.19
N LEU A 9 4.54 -9.66 3.66
CA LEU A 9 5.03 -8.31 3.36
C LEU A 9 6.49 -8.12 3.77
N ALA A 10 6.93 -8.80 4.84
CA ALA A 10 8.31 -8.71 5.33
C ALA A 10 9.32 -9.33 4.36
N SER A 11 8.88 -10.26 3.52
CA SER A 11 9.71 -10.91 2.50
C SER A 11 9.98 -10.04 1.27
N LEU A 12 9.16 -9.01 1.04
CA LEU A 12 9.24 -8.15 -0.14
C LEU A 12 10.38 -7.13 -0.03
N PRO A 13 11.12 -6.83 -1.12
CA PRO A 13 11.97 -5.64 -1.19
C PRO A 13 11.14 -4.35 -1.13
N ASP A 14 11.77 -3.22 -0.82
CA ASP A 14 11.04 -1.97 -0.52
C ASP A 14 10.16 -1.47 -1.68
N ASP A 15 10.61 -1.61 -2.92
CA ASP A 15 9.87 -1.20 -4.11
C ASP A 15 8.64 -2.08 -4.37
N GLU A 16 8.78 -3.38 -4.18
CA GLU A 16 7.65 -4.32 -4.26
C GLU A 16 6.68 -4.13 -3.09
N LEU A 17 7.19 -3.88 -1.88
CA LEU A 17 6.36 -3.58 -0.71
C LEU A 17 5.54 -2.30 -0.92
N VAL A 18 6.15 -1.23 -1.43
CA VAL A 18 5.43 0.01 -1.77
C VAL A 18 4.35 -0.25 -2.81
N THR A 19 4.65 -1.05 -3.84
CA THR A 19 3.67 -1.41 -4.87
C THR A 19 2.51 -2.20 -4.27
N GLN A 20 2.79 -3.20 -3.42
CA GLN A 20 1.77 -3.97 -2.73
C GLN A 20 0.90 -3.07 -1.84
N MET A 21 1.50 -2.13 -1.11
CA MET A 21 0.76 -1.16 -0.30
C MET A 21 -0.17 -0.26 -1.15
N HIS A 22 0.13 0.00 -2.42
CA HIS A 22 -0.79 0.73 -3.30
C HIS A 22 -2.02 -0.10 -3.64
N GLU A 23 -1.86 -1.39 -3.92
CA GLU A 23 -2.96 -2.34 -4.13
C GLU A 23 -3.80 -2.51 -2.86
N ASP A 24 -3.14 -2.65 -1.71
CA ASP A 24 -3.81 -2.76 -0.40
C ASP A 24 -4.65 -1.51 -0.09
N LEU A 25 -4.18 -0.31 -0.47
CA LEU A 25 -4.96 0.92 -0.37
C LEU A 25 -6.16 0.93 -1.31
N TYR A 26 -6.00 0.39 -2.52
CA TYR A 26 -7.07 0.25 -3.51
C TYR A 26 -8.16 -0.71 -3.02
N ASP A 27 -7.78 -1.82 -2.40
CA ASP A 27 -8.67 -2.85 -1.86
C ASP A 27 -9.19 -2.55 -0.44
N GLY A 28 -8.67 -1.51 0.22
CA GLY A 28 -9.09 -1.09 1.56
C GLY A 28 -8.57 -1.99 2.69
N MET A 29 -7.44 -2.66 2.47
CA MET A 29 -6.79 -3.62 3.37
C MET A 29 -6.02 -2.91 4.51
N ARG A 30 -6.75 -2.55 5.57
CA ARG A 30 -6.20 -1.74 6.69
C ARG A 30 -5.04 -2.39 7.43
N ALA A 31 -5.09 -3.69 7.69
CA ALA A 31 -4.11 -4.34 8.57
C ALA A 31 -2.73 -4.39 7.90
N GLU A 32 -2.75 -4.65 6.61
CA GLU A 32 -1.66 -4.75 5.67
C GLU A 32 -0.98 -3.38 5.51
N ILE A 33 -1.76 -2.29 5.42
CA ILE A 33 -1.22 -0.93 5.41
C ILE A 33 -0.51 -0.57 6.72
N ILE A 34 -1.03 -0.99 7.86
CA ILE A 34 -0.37 -0.75 9.14
C ILE A 34 0.97 -1.50 9.18
N GLU A 35 0.96 -2.77 8.78
CA GLU A 35 2.16 -3.61 8.74
C GLU A 35 3.22 -3.05 7.79
N GLY A 36 2.88 -2.78 6.53
CA GLY A 36 3.80 -2.22 5.53
C GLY A 36 4.38 -0.87 5.96
N THR A 37 3.56 -0.02 6.58
CA THR A 37 4.03 1.28 7.14
C THR A 37 5.08 1.08 8.22
N ILE A 38 4.83 0.18 9.18
CA ILE A 38 5.79 -0.11 10.26
C ILE A 38 7.06 -0.72 9.68
N LEU A 39 6.93 -1.65 8.74
CA LEU A 39 8.05 -2.32 8.11
C LEU A 39 8.99 -1.35 7.36
N LEU A 40 8.45 -0.42 6.58
CA LEU A 40 9.26 0.60 5.91
C LEU A 40 9.99 1.50 6.91
N LEU A 41 9.32 1.90 8.00
CA LEU A 41 9.94 2.68 9.07
C LEU A 41 11.07 1.90 9.76
N ASP A 42 10.86 0.61 10.06
CA ASP A 42 11.86 -0.27 10.64
C ASP A 42 13.06 -0.50 9.71
N ARG A 43 12.83 -0.47 8.39
CA ARG A 43 13.87 -0.49 7.35
C ARG A 43 14.61 0.84 7.20
N GLY A 44 14.24 1.86 7.97
CA GLY A 44 14.94 3.15 8.03
C GLY A 44 14.43 4.19 7.05
N TRP A 45 13.27 3.97 6.41
CA TRP A 45 12.63 5.01 5.63
C TRP A 45 12.23 6.17 6.54
N SER A 46 12.40 7.40 6.05
CA SER A 46 11.92 8.56 6.79
C SER A 46 10.37 8.58 6.80
N PRO A 47 9.72 9.06 7.88
CA PRO A 47 8.26 9.18 7.89
C PRO A 47 7.70 10.00 6.73
N GLY A 48 8.46 10.99 6.25
CA GLY A 48 8.10 11.79 5.09
C GLY A 48 8.09 10.98 3.79
N GLN A 49 9.08 10.09 3.59
CA GLN A 49 9.10 9.19 2.43
C GLN A 49 7.96 8.18 2.50
N VAL A 50 7.72 7.55 3.67
CA VAL A 50 6.59 6.61 3.82
C VAL A 50 5.25 7.29 3.52
N LEU A 51 5.05 8.51 4.03
CA LEU A 51 3.83 9.26 3.76
C LEU A 51 3.66 9.59 2.27
N ASN A 52 4.69 10.15 1.63
CA ASN A 52 4.57 10.64 0.27
C ASN A 52 4.55 9.50 -0.76
N ASP A 53 5.48 8.56 -0.65
CA ASP A 53 5.78 7.60 -1.71
C ASP A 53 4.93 6.33 -1.58
N ALA A 54 4.63 5.88 -0.36
CA ALA A 54 3.79 4.71 -0.14
C ALA A 54 2.30 5.09 -0.01
N LEU A 55 1.97 6.01 0.91
CA LEU A 55 0.57 6.24 1.29
C LEU A 55 -0.16 7.23 0.36
N VAL A 56 0.42 8.41 0.14
CA VAL A 56 -0.21 9.46 -0.67
C VAL A 56 -0.25 9.06 -2.14
N GLU A 57 0.82 8.46 -2.65
CA GLU A 57 0.86 8.01 -4.04
C GLU A 57 -0.13 6.88 -4.31
N GLY A 58 -0.26 5.90 -3.40
CA GLY A 58 -1.30 4.88 -3.50
C GLY A 58 -2.71 5.49 -3.49
N MET A 59 -3.00 6.42 -2.57
CA MET A 59 -4.30 7.11 -2.54
C MET A 59 -4.55 8.00 -3.77
N ARG A 60 -3.50 8.52 -4.43
CA ARG A 60 -3.63 9.26 -5.68
C ARG A 60 -4.18 8.36 -6.79
N ILE A 61 -3.75 7.10 -6.87
CA ILE A 61 -4.25 6.10 -7.83
C ILE A 61 -5.73 5.84 -7.57
N VAL A 62 -6.10 5.54 -6.33
CA VAL A 62 -7.51 5.32 -5.92
C VAL A 62 -8.38 6.52 -6.30
N GLY A 63 -7.92 7.75 -6.04
CA GLY A 63 -8.66 8.96 -6.37
C GLY A 63 -8.86 9.20 -7.86
N ILE A 64 -7.88 8.81 -8.70
CA ILE A 64 -7.99 8.87 -10.16
C ILE A 64 -9.03 7.88 -10.66
N ASP A 65 -8.97 6.63 -10.21
CA ASP A 65 -9.88 5.58 -10.68
C ASP A 65 -11.31 5.81 -10.19
N PHE A 66 -11.48 6.36 -8.99
CA PHE A 66 -12.78 6.81 -8.51
C PHE A 66 -13.33 7.97 -9.37
N ARG A 67 -12.50 8.98 -9.67
CA ARG A 67 -12.89 10.12 -10.51
C ARG A 67 -13.29 9.67 -11.92
N ASP A 68 -12.57 8.70 -12.47
CA ASP A 68 -12.76 8.21 -13.84
C ASP A 68 -13.89 7.16 -13.93
N GLY A 69 -14.53 6.82 -12.80
CA GLY A 69 -15.66 5.91 -12.73
C GLY A 69 -15.29 4.44 -12.91
N ILE A 70 -14.04 4.08 -12.59
CA ILE A 70 -13.51 2.71 -12.60
C ILE A 70 -13.75 2.05 -11.24
N LEU A 71 -13.47 2.78 -10.15
CA LEU A 71 -13.67 2.33 -8.78
C LEU A 71 -14.90 3.00 -8.14
N PHE A 72 -15.64 2.24 -7.34
CA PHE A 72 -16.80 2.69 -6.57
C PHE A 72 -16.71 2.18 -5.14
N VAL A 73 -17.21 2.98 -4.18
CA VAL A 73 -17.22 2.69 -2.74
C VAL A 73 -18.60 2.31 -2.22
#